data_AF-A0A926A1V5-F1
#
_entry.id   AF-A0A926A1V5-F1
#
_cell.length_a   1.000
_cell.length_b   1.000
_cell.length_c   1.000
_cell.angle_alpha   90.00
_cell.angle_beta   90.00
_cell.angle_gamma   90.00
#
_symmetry.space_group_name_H-M   'P 1'
#
loop_
_entity.id
_entity.type
_entity.pdbx_description
1 polymer ?
#
loop_
_entity_poly.entity_id
_entity_poly.type
_entity_poly.pdbx_seq_one_letter_code
_entity_poly.pdbx_strand_id
1 'polypeptide(L)' 'MHQFKELLYYPLHRDVIAPLIREWFCYEVRPAGTIATIHDAEGQEVTIASVHDAIQADPERQGRLYREAMTLWH' A
#
# COMPACT_ATOMS: atom_id res chain seq x y z
N MET A 1 1.62 -4.06 -12.34
CA MET A 1 0.63 -4.82 -11.56
C MET A 1 1.24 -5.70 -10.46
N HIS A 2 2.44 -6.29 -10.61
CA HIS A 2 2.99 -7.22 -9.61
C HIS A 2 3.63 -6.56 -8.37
N GLN A 3 4.30 -5.42 -8.52
CA GLN A 3 5.15 -4.84 -7.45
C GLN A 3 4.38 -4.37 -6.19
N PHE A 4 3.20 -3.74 -6.33
CA PHE A 4 2.52 -3.15 -5.16
C PHE A 4 1.86 -4.19 -4.25
N LYS A 5 1.25 -5.24 -4.82
CA LYS A 5 0.65 -6.33 -4.04
C LYS A 5 1.71 -7.09 -3.23
N GLU A 6 2.92 -7.24 -3.80
CA GLU A 6 4.05 -7.87 -3.10
C GLU A 6 4.51 -7.04 -1.90
N LEU A 7 4.49 -5.70 -1.98
CA LEU A 7 4.78 -4.83 -0.84
C LEU A 7 3.80 -5.01 0.32
N LEU A 8 2.55 -5.39 0.05
CA LEU A 8 1.56 -5.68 1.09
C LEU A 8 1.63 -7.14 1.58
N TYR A 9 2.26 -8.03 0.82
CA TYR A 9 2.44 -9.44 1.17
C TYR A 9 3.50 -9.61 2.25
N TYR A 10 4.66 -8.98 2.09
CA TYR A 10 5.77 -9.10 3.04
C TYR A 10 5.56 -8.19 4.26
N PRO A 11 5.64 -8.71 5.50
CA PRO A 11 5.41 -7.92 6.71
C PRO A 11 6.32 -6.68 6.81
N LEU A 12 7.62 -6.82 6.54
CA LEU A 12 8.58 -5.72 6.58
C LEU A 12 8.24 -4.60 5.58
N HIS A 13 7.77 -4.97 4.40
CA HIS A 13 7.36 -3.98 3.39
C HIS A 13 6.05 -3.32 3.81
N ARG A 14 5.10 -4.09 4.34
CA ARG A 14 3.81 -3.60 4.81
C ARG A 14 3.97 -2.54 5.89
N ASP A 15 4.91 -2.70 6.82
CA ASP A 15 5.15 -1.72 7.88
C ASP A 15 5.61 -0.35 7.36
N VAL A 16 6.23 -0.31 6.18
CA VAL A 16 6.62 0.93 5.50
C VAL A 16 5.51 1.48 4.61
N ILE A 17 4.77 0.61 3.92
CA ILE A 17 3.72 1.05 2.97
C ILE A 17 2.41 1.40 3.67
N ALA A 18 2.04 0.73 4.76
CA ALA A 18 0.78 0.98 5.47
C ALA A 18 0.66 2.42 6.00
N PRO A 19 1.72 3.05 6.58
CA PRO A 19 1.69 4.46 6.93
C PRO A 19 1.41 5.38 5.74
N LEU A 20 1.97 5.11 4.56
CA LEU A 20 1.74 5.91 3.35
C LEU A 20 0.30 5.80 2.87
N ILE A 21 -0.26 4.59 2.86
CA ILE A 21 -1.67 4.35 2.50
C ILE A 21 -2.60 5.09 3.46
N ARG A 22 -2.28 5.07 4.77
CA ARG A 22 -3.01 5.81 5.79
C ARG A 22 -2.89 7.32 5.60
N GLU A 23 -1.70 7.82 5.29
CA GLU A 23 -1.45 9.25 5.07
C GLU A 23 -2.22 9.78 3.85
N TRP A 24 -2.21 9.05 2.73
CA TRP A 24 -2.74 9.55 1.46
C TRP A 24 -4.25 9.39 1.30
N PHE A 25 -4.81 8.36 1.92
CA PHE A 25 -6.20 7.97 1.70
C PHE A 25 -7.01 7.86 3.00
N CYS A 26 -6.40 8.02 4.17
CA CYS A 26 -7.00 7.68 5.46
C CYS A 26 -7.45 6.21 5.55
N TYR A 27 -6.80 5.34 4.80
CA TYR A 27 -7.12 3.91 4.75
C TYR A 27 -6.31 3.12 5.78
N GLU A 28 -6.86 2.02 6.25
CA GLU A 28 -6.22 1.11 7.18
C GLU A 28 -5.81 -0.19 6.47
N VAL A 29 -4.54 -0.56 6.59
CA VAL A 29 -4.04 -1.85 6.09
C VAL A 29 -4.11 -2.86 7.23
N ARG A 30 -4.93 -3.91 7.07
CA ARG A 30 -5.13 -4.95 8.07
C ARG A 30 -4.47 -6.26 7.63
N PRO A 31 -3.74 -6.96 8.50
CA PRO A 31 -3.26 -8.31 8.21
C PRO A 31 -4.45 -9.28 8.05
N ALA A 32 -4.49 -10.01 6.94
CA ALA A 32 -5.50 -11.04 6.67
C ALA A 32 -4.80 -12.33 6.21
N GLY A 33 -4.13 -13.00 7.14
CA GLY A 33 -3.32 -14.19 6.85
C GLY A 33 -2.08 -13.82 6.03
N THR A 34 -1.92 -14.46 4.87
CA THR A 34 -0.81 -14.21 3.95
C THR A 34 -0.96 -12.94 3.12
N ILE A 35 -2.16 -12.35 3.07
CA ILE A 35 -2.44 -11.13 2.30
C ILE A 35 -2.85 -10.02 3.29
N ALA A 36 -2.70 -8.76 2.91
CA ALA A 36 -3.31 -7.65 3.63
C ALA A 36 -4.62 -7.25 2.96
N THR A 37 -5.63 -6.88 3.74
CA THR A 37 -6.80 -6.15 3.26
C THR A 37 -6.61 -4.67 3.52
N ILE A 38 -7.25 -3.82 2.71
CA ILE A 38 -7.24 -2.38 2.90
C ILE A 38 -8.68 -1.97 3.17
N HIS A 39 -8.89 -1.16 4.21
CA HIS A 39 -10.20 -0.63 4.57
C HIS A 39 -10.19 0.88 4.48
N ASP A 40 -11.28 1.47 3.99
CA ASP A 40 -11.45 2.92 4.02
C ASP A 40 -11.77 3.45 5.42
N ALA A 41 -11.97 4.77 5.53
CA ALA A 41 -12.32 5.42 6.79
C ALA A 41 -13.69 4.98 7.36
N GLU A 42 -14.57 4.43 6.52
CA GLU A 42 -15.86 3.87 6.93
C GLU A 42 -15.75 2.38 7.30
N GLY A 43 -14.57 1.79 7.13
CA GLY A 43 -14.30 0.36 7.39
C GLY A 43 -14.65 -0.56 6.22
N GLN A 44 -15.04 -0.04 5.07
CA GLN A 44 -15.34 -0.85 3.88
C GLN A 44 -14.04 -1.34 3.24
N GLU A 45 -14.03 -2.60 2.81
CA GLU A 45 -12.86 -3.15 2.13
C GLU A 45 -12.72 -2.50 0.74
N VAL A 46 -11.54 -1.93 0.48
CA VAL A 46 -11.16 -1.38 -0.82
C VAL A 46 -10.15 -2.30 -1.48
N THR A 47 -10.28 -2.47 -2.80
CA THR A 47 -9.40 -3.38 -3.52
C THR A 47 -7.99 -2.81 -3.63
N ILE A 48 -6.99 -3.69 -3.50
CA ILE A 48 -5.57 -3.33 -3.71
C ILE A 48 -5.36 -2.72 -5.11
N ALA A 49 -6.12 -3.19 -6.12
CA ALA A 49 -6.05 -2.65 -7.48
C ALA A 49 -6.51 -1.17 -7.53
N SER A 50 -7.62 -0.84 -6.87
CA SER A 50 -8.11 0.55 -6.81
C SER A 50 -7.10 1.48 -6.13
N VAL A 51 -6.47 1.04 -5.04
CA VAL A 51 -5.43 1.82 -4.35
C VAL A 51 -4.18 1.98 -5.23
N HIS A 52 -3.77 0.90 -5.88
CA HIS A 52 -2.65 0.93 -6.83
C HIS A 52 -2.89 1.92 -7.96
N ASP A 53 -4.07 1.89 -8.58
CA ASP A 53 -4.40 2.78 -9.69
C ASP A 53 -4.46 4.25 -9.23
N ALA A 54 -4.98 4.51 -8.03
CA ALA A 54 -4.97 5.84 -7.43
C ALA A 54 -3.54 6.35 -7.14
N ILE A 55 -2.61 5.46 -6.78
CA ILE A 55 -1.19 5.81 -6.62
C ILE A 55 -0.52 6.04 -7.99
N GLN A 56 -0.81 5.23 -9.01
CA GLN A 56 -0.26 5.39 -10.36
C GLN A 56 -0.76 6.66 -11.05
N ALA A 57 -1.96 7.13 -10.72
CA ALA A 57 -2.51 8.37 -11.24
C ALA A 57 -1.81 9.63 -10.67
N ASP A 58 -1.00 9.48 -9.61
CA ASP A 58 -0.30 10.57 -8.93
C ASP A 58 1.23 10.34 -8.95
N PRO A 59 1.97 11.06 -9.82
CA PRO A 59 3.41 10.88 -9.97
C PRO A 59 4.21 11.10 -8.67
N GLU A 60 3.74 11.97 -7.77
CA GLU A 60 4.42 12.24 -6.49
C GLU A 60 4.28 11.04 -5.56
N ARG A 61 3.06 10.49 -5.43
CA ARG A 61 2.79 9.29 -4.63
C ARG A 61 3.53 8.08 -5.19
N GLN A 62 3.51 7.90 -6.51
CA GLN A 62 4.27 6.85 -7.18
C GLN A 62 5.77 6.97 -6.88
N GLY A 63 6.36 8.17 -7.04
CA GLY A 63 7.78 8.40 -6.77
C GLY A 63 8.18 8.14 -5.32
N ARG A 64 7.34 8.57 -4.36
CA ARG A 64 7.57 8.32 -2.93
C ARG A 64 7.46 6.83 -2.60
N LEU A 65 6.43 6.13 -3.11
CA LEU A 65 6.28 4.68 -2.94
C LEU A 65 7.51 3.91 -3.42
N TYR A 66 8.02 4.24 -4.62
CA TYR A 66 9.21 3.60 -5.17
C TYR A 66 10.47 3.85 -4.35
N ARG A 67 10.65 5.08 -3.84
CA ARG A 67 11.81 5.42 -2.99
C ARG A 67 11.82 4.58 -1.72
N GLU A 68 10.69 4.50 -1.04
CA GLU A 68 10.55 3.71 0.19
C GLU A 68 10.73 2.22 -0.11
N ALA A 69 10.11 1.70 -1.18
CA ALA A 69 10.29 0.31 -1.61
C ALA A 69 11.76 -0.03 -1.94
N MET A 70 12.52 0.89 -2.53
CA MET A 70 13.94 0.69 -2.81
C MET A 70 14.79 0.62 -1.53
N THR A 71 14.42 1.33 -0.46
CA THR A 71 15.17 1.24 0.82
C THR A 71 15.01 -0.11 1.52
N LEU A 72 14.00 -0.89 1.15
CA LEU A 72 13.71 -2.20 1.73
C LEU A 72 14.49 -3.35 1.06
N TRP A 73 15.08 -3.12 -0.11
CA TRP A 73 15.78 -4.15 -0.90
C TRP A 73 17.30 -4.13 -0.70
N HIS A 74 17.76 -3.61 0.44
CA HIS A 74 19.19 -3.42 0.76
C HIS A 74 19.66 -4.31 1.92
#